data_AF-A0A950Y158-F1
#
_entry.id   AF-A0A950Y158-F1
#
_cell.length_a   1.000
_cell.length_b   1.000
_cell.length_c   1.000
_cell.angle_alpha   90.00
_cell.angle_beta   90.00
_cell.angle_gamma   90.00
#
_symmetry.space_group_name_H-M   'P 1'
#
loop_
_entity.id
_entity.type
_entity.pdbx_description
1 polymer ?
#
loop_
_entity_poly.entity_id
_entity_poly.type
_entity_poly.pdbx_seq_one_letter_code
_entity_poly.pdbx_strand_id
1 'polypeptide(L)'
;MNTPSAVALALCGHAQIENATNAAEDAAKTRPSDMQLTAVDLPLTRAASSLARNRPETAIEQLRSMDHIERIHPEAIYLRGVAYLRLRKGSEAAAEFQKIIDHTGVYWGPFYAVSYVGLARGAALAGDMPRSRRAYQDFLALWKDADTDIPILKQAKLEYSKLP
;
A
#
# COMPACT_ATOMS: atom_id res chain seq x y z
N MET A 1 -3.24 -9.54 21.07
CA MET A 1 -2.40 -8.84 20.07
C MET A 1 -3.25 -7.71 19.49
N ASN A 2 -2.81 -6.46 19.63
CA ASN A 2 -3.51 -5.34 19.01
C ASN A 2 -3.33 -5.40 17.49
N THR A 3 -4.41 -5.31 16.74
CA THR A 3 -4.51 -5.50 15.27
C THR A 3 -3.63 -4.59 14.39
N PRO A 4 -3.18 -3.38 14.82
CA PRO A 4 -2.14 -2.64 14.09
C PRO A 4 -0.86 -3.45 13.84
N SER A 5 -0.61 -4.45 14.71
CA SER A 5 0.52 -5.35 14.58
C SER A 5 0.40 -6.28 13.35
N ALA A 6 -0.79 -6.70 12.93
CA ALA A 6 -0.96 -7.69 11.86
C ALA A 6 -0.64 -7.13 10.46
N VAL A 7 -1.04 -5.89 10.17
CA VAL A 7 -0.73 -5.21 8.89
C VAL A 7 0.76 -4.89 8.81
N ALA A 8 1.36 -4.42 9.91
CA ALA A 8 2.80 -4.20 10.00
C ALA A 8 3.59 -5.52 9.84
N LEU A 9 3.15 -6.61 10.46
CA LEU A 9 3.78 -7.94 10.32
C LEU A 9 3.69 -8.48 8.88
N ALA A 10 2.57 -8.26 8.20
CA ALA A 10 2.41 -8.63 6.80
C ALA A 10 3.32 -7.84 5.84
N LEU A 11 3.73 -6.63 6.24
CA LEU A 11 4.69 -5.81 5.51
C LEU A 11 6.16 -6.10 5.89
N CYS A 12 6.43 -6.69 7.07
CA CYS A 12 7.79 -6.85 7.61
C CYS A 12 8.42 -8.27 7.55
N GLY A 13 7.69 -9.34 7.20
CA GLY A 13 8.35 -10.64 6.96
C GLY A 13 7.45 -11.89 6.95
N HIS A 14 7.80 -12.88 6.10
CA HIS A 14 6.98 -14.06 5.75
C HIS A 14 6.50 -14.94 6.92
N ALA A 15 7.32 -15.17 7.94
CA ALA A 15 7.02 -16.13 9.01
C ALA A 15 5.92 -15.65 9.99
N GLN A 16 5.62 -14.35 9.99
CA GLN A 16 4.62 -13.77 10.91
C GLN A 16 3.25 -13.58 10.24
N ILE A 17 3.16 -13.84 8.93
CA ILE A 17 1.97 -13.57 8.10
C ILE A 17 0.88 -14.61 8.33
N GLU A 18 1.25 -15.89 8.41
CA GLU A 18 0.30 -16.98 8.69
C GLU A 18 -0.29 -16.87 10.09
N ASN A 19 0.56 -16.64 11.08
CA ASN A 19 0.13 -16.44 12.47
C ASN A 19 -0.80 -15.22 12.60
N ALA A 20 -0.48 -14.10 11.92
CA ALA A 20 -1.32 -12.91 11.91
C ALA A 20 -2.67 -13.15 11.22
N THR A 21 -2.68 -13.88 10.10
CA THR A 21 -3.93 -14.18 9.37
C THR A 21 -4.83 -15.10 10.19
N ASN A 22 -4.30 -16.20 10.71
CA ASN A 22 -5.07 -17.15 11.52
C ASN A 22 -5.65 -16.49 12.79
N ALA A 23 -4.83 -15.69 13.48
CA ALA A 23 -5.29 -14.96 14.66
C ALA A 23 -6.40 -13.94 14.34
N ALA A 24 -6.31 -13.24 13.20
CA ALA A 24 -7.36 -12.33 12.76
C ALA A 24 -8.65 -13.08 12.41
N GLU A 25 -8.56 -14.24 11.77
CA GLU A 25 -9.72 -15.07 11.44
C GLU A 25 -10.41 -15.63 12.68
N ASP A 26 -9.66 -16.14 13.65
CA ASP A 26 -10.22 -16.67 14.90
C ASP A 26 -10.81 -15.56 15.78
N ALA A 27 -10.18 -14.38 15.80
CA ALA A 27 -10.74 -13.21 16.45
C ALA A 27 -12.06 -12.79 15.80
N ALA A 28 -12.16 -12.81 14.47
CA ALA A 28 -13.38 -12.43 13.75
C ALA A 28 -14.53 -13.41 13.99
N LYS A 29 -14.23 -14.71 14.13
CA LYS A 29 -15.23 -15.73 14.50
C LYS A 29 -15.78 -15.51 15.91
N THR A 30 -14.93 -15.11 16.85
CA THR A 30 -15.31 -14.92 18.25
C THR A 30 -15.95 -13.56 18.53
N ARG A 31 -15.71 -12.56 17.67
CA ARG A 31 -16.22 -11.18 17.82
C ARG A 31 -16.84 -10.66 16.51
N PRO A 32 -17.88 -11.33 15.97
CA PRO A 32 -18.44 -10.99 14.66
C PRO A 32 -19.11 -9.61 14.61
N SER A 33 -19.48 -9.02 15.74
CA SER A 33 -20.07 -7.67 15.84
C SER A 33 -19.03 -6.55 15.92
N ASP A 34 -17.73 -6.86 16.08
CA ASP A 34 -16.68 -5.85 16.04
C ASP A 34 -16.43 -5.42 14.58
N MET A 35 -16.96 -4.25 14.21
CA MET A 35 -16.82 -3.70 12.86
C MET A 35 -15.37 -3.34 12.52
N GLN A 36 -14.58 -2.84 13.47
CA GLN A 36 -13.18 -2.51 13.23
C GLN A 36 -12.40 -3.79 12.86
N LEU A 37 -12.63 -4.87 13.60
CA LEU A 37 -11.99 -6.14 13.30
C LEU A 37 -12.48 -6.75 11.98
N THR A 38 -13.81 -6.82 11.79
CA THR A 38 -14.41 -7.62 10.72
C THR A 38 -14.43 -6.89 9.37
N ALA A 39 -14.67 -5.58 9.37
CA ALA A 39 -14.78 -4.77 8.15
C ALA A 39 -13.47 -4.06 7.75
N VAL A 40 -12.51 -3.91 8.67
CA VAL A 40 -11.24 -3.20 8.41
C VAL A 40 -10.03 -4.10 8.59
N ASP A 41 -9.75 -4.56 9.81
CA ASP A 41 -8.48 -5.22 10.13
C ASP A 41 -8.33 -6.57 9.41
N LEU A 42 -9.41 -7.35 9.33
CA LEU A 42 -9.40 -8.67 8.69
C LEU A 42 -9.20 -8.59 7.16
N PRO A 43 -9.96 -7.78 6.39
CA PRO A 43 -9.69 -7.58 4.95
C PRO A 43 -8.26 -7.08 4.67
N LEU A 44 -7.76 -6.10 5.44
CA LEU A 44 -6.39 -5.59 5.27
C LEU A 44 -5.34 -6.68 5.54
N THR A 45 -5.50 -7.45 6.60
CA THR A 45 -4.59 -8.56 6.94
C THR A 45 -4.59 -9.62 5.85
N ARG A 46 -5.77 -10.00 5.35
CA ARG A 46 -5.92 -10.96 4.24
C ARG A 46 -5.24 -10.46 2.97
N ALA A 47 -5.46 -9.20 2.59
CA ALA A 47 -4.89 -8.63 1.39
C ALA A 47 -3.36 -8.53 1.45
N ALA A 48 -2.81 -8.05 2.57
CA ALA A 48 -1.36 -7.97 2.77
C ALA A 48 -0.71 -9.37 2.76
N SER A 49 -1.39 -10.36 3.34
CA SER A 49 -1.00 -11.77 3.35
C SER A 49 -1.03 -12.40 1.95
N SER A 50 -2.03 -12.07 1.14
CA SER A 50 -2.11 -12.48 -0.28
C SER A 50 -0.99 -11.84 -1.11
N LEU A 51 -0.70 -10.55 -0.89
CA LEU A 51 0.43 -9.87 -1.55
C LEU A 51 1.75 -10.51 -1.15
N ALA A 52 1.99 -10.82 0.11
CA ALA A 52 3.23 -11.49 0.51
C ALA A 52 3.44 -12.83 -0.21
N ARG A 53 2.37 -13.59 -0.44
CA ARG A 53 2.38 -14.86 -1.22
C ARG A 53 2.30 -14.67 -2.74
N ASN A 54 2.50 -13.44 -3.22
CA ASN A 54 2.44 -13.07 -4.63
C ASN A 54 1.11 -13.45 -5.31
N ARG A 55 -0.01 -13.21 -4.62
CA ARG A 55 -1.39 -13.37 -5.14
C ARG A 55 -2.10 -12.01 -5.23
N PRO A 56 -1.66 -11.12 -6.14
CA PRO A 56 -2.17 -9.75 -6.20
C PRO A 56 -3.67 -9.67 -6.58
N GLU A 57 -4.19 -10.54 -7.43
CA GLU A 57 -5.61 -10.56 -7.78
C GLU A 57 -6.49 -10.88 -6.56
N THR A 58 -6.05 -11.85 -5.74
CA THR A 58 -6.75 -12.21 -4.50
C THR A 58 -6.75 -11.05 -3.51
N ALA A 59 -5.64 -10.31 -3.42
CA ALA A 59 -5.57 -9.13 -2.57
C ALA A 59 -6.58 -8.04 -3.01
N ILE A 60 -6.71 -7.81 -4.32
CA ILE A 60 -7.69 -6.85 -4.87
C ILE A 60 -9.11 -7.29 -4.51
N GLU A 61 -9.45 -8.56 -4.67
CA GLU A 61 -10.79 -9.07 -4.36
C GLU A 61 -11.11 -8.91 -2.86
N GLN A 62 -10.16 -9.24 -1.99
CA GLN A 62 -10.32 -9.13 -0.53
C GLN A 62 -10.56 -7.68 -0.08
N LEU A 63 -10.00 -6.70 -0.79
CA LEU A 63 -10.14 -5.28 -0.49
C LEU A 63 -11.44 -4.66 -0.99
N ARG A 64 -12.19 -5.30 -1.90
CA ARG A 64 -13.45 -4.74 -2.45
C ARG A 64 -14.48 -4.38 -1.40
N SER A 65 -14.53 -5.15 -0.31
CA SER A 65 -15.44 -4.87 0.81
C SER A 65 -15.20 -3.49 1.44
N MET A 66 -13.99 -2.93 1.29
CA MET A 66 -13.60 -1.65 1.87
C MET A 66 -13.81 -0.45 0.93
N ASP A 67 -14.25 -0.63 -0.32
CA ASP A 67 -14.33 0.45 -1.32
C ASP A 67 -15.16 1.67 -0.84
N HIS A 68 -16.18 1.44 -0.02
CA HIS A 68 -17.06 2.47 0.52
C HIS A 68 -16.46 3.25 1.73
N ILE A 69 -15.41 2.71 2.37
CA ILE A 69 -14.72 3.29 3.53
C ILE A 69 -13.23 3.59 3.26
N GLU A 70 -12.73 3.29 2.07
CA GLU A 70 -11.29 3.36 1.77
C GLU A 70 -10.68 4.76 1.94
N ARG A 71 -11.50 5.82 1.86
CA ARG A 71 -11.05 7.21 2.07
C ARG A 71 -10.49 7.48 3.46
N ILE A 72 -10.93 6.74 4.47
CA ILE A 72 -10.41 6.82 5.85
C ILE A 72 -9.43 5.69 6.17
N HIS A 73 -9.15 4.81 5.20
CA HIS A 73 -8.25 3.66 5.31
C HIS A 73 -7.28 3.63 4.11
N PRO A 74 -6.31 4.56 4.04
CA PRO A 74 -5.36 4.63 2.94
C PRO A 74 -4.51 3.35 2.80
N GLU A 75 -4.43 2.52 3.82
CA GLU A 75 -3.84 1.17 3.78
C GLU A 75 -4.47 0.33 2.66
N ALA A 76 -5.81 0.35 2.52
CA ALA A 76 -6.53 -0.42 1.53
C ALA A 76 -6.19 0.04 0.11
N ILE A 77 -6.22 1.36 -0.10
CA ILE A 77 -5.86 2.00 -1.38
C ILE A 77 -4.40 1.67 -1.73
N TYR A 78 -3.49 1.79 -0.77
CA TYR A 78 -2.06 1.54 -0.97
C TYR A 78 -1.78 0.09 -1.35
N LEU A 79 -2.36 -0.88 -0.60
CA LEU A 79 -2.21 -2.30 -0.90
C LEU A 79 -2.78 -2.66 -2.28
N ARG A 80 -3.90 -2.06 -2.68
CA ARG A 80 -4.47 -2.24 -4.02
C ARG A 80 -3.57 -1.67 -5.11
N GLY A 81 -2.96 -0.49 -4.89
CA GLY A 81 -1.93 0.07 -5.79
C GLY A 81 -0.72 -0.86 -5.93
N VAL A 82 -0.22 -1.43 -4.84
CA VAL A 82 0.86 -2.42 -4.86
C VAL A 82 0.46 -3.68 -5.63
N ALA A 83 -0.77 -4.15 -5.49
CA ALA A 83 -1.28 -5.29 -6.25
C ALA A 83 -1.26 -5.00 -7.76
N TYR A 84 -1.72 -3.83 -8.19
CA TYR A 84 -1.69 -3.43 -9.60
C TYR A 84 -0.26 -3.28 -10.14
N LEU A 85 0.70 -2.78 -9.35
CA LEU A 85 2.12 -2.77 -9.74
C LEU A 85 2.65 -4.17 -10.03
N ARG A 86 2.34 -5.15 -9.16
CA ARG A 86 2.75 -6.56 -9.35
C ARG A 86 2.12 -7.19 -10.58
N LEU A 87 0.90 -6.77 -10.92
CA LEU A 87 0.19 -7.15 -12.14
C LEU A 87 0.67 -6.41 -13.39
N ARG A 88 1.66 -5.51 -13.27
CA ARG A 88 2.14 -4.64 -14.36
C ARG A 88 1.04 -3.74 -14.95
N LYS A 89 -0.03 -3.49 -14.19
CA LYS A 89 -1.16 -2.63 -14.54
C LYS A 89 -0.85 -1.18 -14.14
N GLY A 90 -0.02 -0.52 -14.94
CA GLY A 90 0.57 0.78 -14.61
C GLY A 90 -0.47 1.89 -14.38
N SER A 91 -1.46 1.99 -15.27
CA SER A 91 -2.50 3.01 -15.18
C SER A 91 -3.37 2.85 -13.93
N GLU A 92 -3.80 1.62 -13.64
CA GLU A 92 -4.58 1.31 -12.44
C GLU A 92 -3.77 1.55 -11.17
N ALA A 93 -2.49 1.13 -11.14
CA ALA A 93 -1.61 1.40 -10.02
C ALA A 93 -1.46 2.91 -9.76
N ALA A 94 -1.17 3.69 -10.81
CA ALA A 94 -1.04 5.14 -10.71
C ALA A 94 -2.32 5.79 -10.17
N ALA A 95 -3.50 5.33 -10.61
CA ALA A 95 -4.77 5.83 -10.14
C ALA A 95 -4.97 5.58 -8.63
N GLU A 96 -4.62 4.40 -8.12
CA GLU A 96 -4.73 4.10 -6.68
C GLU A 96 -3.84 5.01 -5.83
N PHE A 97 -2.57 5.17 -6.18
CA PHE A 97 -1.68 6.04 -5.43
C PHE A 97 -2.09 7.52 -5.52
N GLN A 98 -2.64 7.95 -6.65
CA GLN A 98 -3.16 9.30 -6.82
C GLN A 98 -4.32 9.58 -5.85
N LYS A 99 -5.20 8.62 -5.58
CA LYS A 99 -6.29 8.79 -4.59
C LYS A 99 -5.75 9.20 -3.23
N ILE A 100 -4.63 8.62 -2.77
CA ILE A 100 -4.01 8.97 -1.49
C ILE A 100 -3.43 10.39 -1.55
N ILE A 101 -2.75 10.71 -2.64
CA ILE A 101 -2.10 12.02 -2.85
C ILE A 101 -3.15 13.14 -2.92
N ASP A 102 -4.29 12.92 -3.55
CA ASP A 102 -5.34 13.93 -3.71
C ASP A 102 -6.10 14.23 -2.39
N HIS A 103 -5.86 13.43 -1.35
CA HIS A 103 -6.56 13.51 -0.05
C HIS A 103 -5.61 13.88 1.11
N THR A 104 -4.68 14.81 0.86
CA THR A 104 -3.68 15.31 1.83
C THR A 104 -4.26 15.88 3.12
N GLY A 105 -5.52 16.33 3.12
CA GLY A 105 -6.18 16.94 4.28
C GLY A 105 -6.61 15.97 5.38
N VAL A 106 -6.59 14.65 5.13
CA VAL A 106 -7.06 13.62 6.08
C VAL A 106 -5.90 12.76 6.62
N TYR A 107 -4.78 12.65 5.90
CA TYR A 107 -3.70 11.73 6.27
C TYR A 107 -2.31 12.30 5.93
N TRP A 108 -1.53 12.58 6.98
CA TRP A 108 -0.08 12.85 6.91
C TRP A 108 0.75 11.62 7.32
N GLY A 109 0.11 10.44 7.31
CA GLY A 109 0.74 9.18 7.68
C GLY A 109 1.74 8.69 6.64
N PRO A 110 2.47 7.60 6.94
CA PRO A 110 3.57 7.09 6.10
C PRO A 110 3.13 6.80 4.67
N PHE A 111 1.86 6.44 4.44
CA PHE A 111 1.31 6.16 3.11
C PHE A 111 1.29 7.38 2.18
N TYR A 112 1.19 8.60 2.70
CA TYR A 112 1.11 9.79 1.85
C TYR A 112 2.39 9.97 1.02
N ALA A 113 3.54 10.10 1.69
CA ALA A 113 4.79 10.35 0.98
C ALA A 113 5.20 9.16 0.11
N VAL A 114 5.10 7.93 0.60
CA VAL A 114 5.50 6.74 -0.18
C VAL A 114 4.57 6.47 -1.37
N SER A 115 3.34 7.02 -1.38
CA SER A 115 2.44 6.92 -2.55
C SER A 115 2.99 7.66 -3.77
N TYR A 116 3.80 8.71 -3.60
CA TYR A 116 4.48 9.34 -4.72
C TYR A 116 5.43 8.38 -5.45
N VAL A 117 6.13 7.50 -4.72
CA VAL A 117 6.96 6.44 -5.31
C VAL A 117 6.10 5.43 -6.07
N GLY A 118 4.97 5.02 -5.49
CA GLY A 118 4.01 4.15 -6.14
C GLY A 118 3.44 4.74 -7.43
N LEU A 119 3.05 6.02 -7.39
CA LEU A 119 2.59 6.78 -8.55
C LEU A 119 3.66 6.84 -9.63
N ALA A 120 4.91 7.12 -9.25
CA ALA A 120 6.02 7.19 -10.19
C ALA A 120 6.25 5.85 -10.91
N ARG A 121 6.19 4.73 -10.19
CA ARG A 121 6.30 3.37 -10.75
C ARG A 121 5.13 3.03 -11.66
N GLY A 122 3.90 3.35 -11.25
CA GLY A 122 2.70 3.12 -12.06
C GLY A 122 2.74 3.92 -13.36
N ALA A 123 3.09 5.21 -13.28
CA ALA A 123 3.22 6.08 -14.44
C ALA A 123 4.31 5.60 -15.41
N ALA A 124 5.48 5.18 -14.91
CA ALA A 124 6.53 4.61 -15.76
C ALA A 124 6.06 3.33 -16.48
N LEU A 125 5.35 2.43 -15.77
CA LEU A 125 4.77 1.23 -16.37
C LEU A 125 3.71 1.54 -17.43
N ALA A 126 2.97 2.64 -17.26
CA ALA A 126 1.98 3.12 -18.23
C ALA A 126 2.60 3.91 -19.40
N GLY A 127 3.92 4.16 -19.39
CA GLY A 127 4.62 4.94 -20.41
C GLY A 127 4.56 6.46 -20.21
N ASP A 128 3.97 6.95 -19.11
CA ASP A 128 3.89 8.37 -18.76
C ASP A 128 5.15 8.80 -17.99
N MET A 129 6.26 8.94 -18.72
CA MET A 129 7.55 9.33 -18.16
C MET A 129 7.55 10.73 -17.54
N PRO A 130 6.91 11.76 -18.11
CA PRO A 130 6.82 13.07 -17.47
C PRO A 130 6.17 13.01 -16.08
N ARG A 131 5.05 12.26 -15.95
CA ARG A 131 4.39 12.08 -14.66
C ARG A 131 5.23 11.24 -13.69
N SER A 132 5.90 10.20 -14.18
CA SER A 132 6.82 9.40 -13.37
C SER A 132 7.94 10.26 -12.77
N ARG A 133 8.59 11.08 -13.61
CA ARG A 133 9.67 11.99 -13.22
C ARG A 133 9.20 12.99 -12.17
N ARG A 134 8.04 13.61 -12.37
CA ARG A 134 7.47 14.57 -11.41
C ARG A 134 7.17 13.90 -10.06
N ALA A 135 6.54 12.73 -10.06
CA ALA A 135 6.19 12.04 -8.82
C ALA A 135 7.43 11.64 -7.99
N TYR A 136 8.53 11.20 -8.62
CA TYR A 136 9.80 11.01 -7.90
C TYR A 136 10.37 12.30 -7.34
N GLN A 137 10.33 13.40 -8.09
CA GLN A 137 10.80 14.71 -7.61
C GLN A 137 10.01 15.16 -6.38
N ASP A 138 8.69 15.03 -6.40
CA ASP A 138 7.81 15.36 -5.29
C ASP A 138 8.14 14.52 -4.04
N PHE A 139 8.34 13.21 -4.20
CA PHE A 139 8.80 12.34 -3.10
C PHE A 139 10.14 12.79 -2.53
N LEU A 140 11.14 13.03 -3.39
CA LEU A 140 12.48 13.42 -2.96
C LEU A 140 12.50 14.81 -2.30
N ALA A 141 11.60 15.71 -2.69
CA ALA A 141 11.43 17.00 -2.04
C ALA A 141 10.81 16.86 -0.64
N LEU A 142 9.80 15.99 -0.49
CA LEU A 142 9.20 15.67 0.80
C LEU A 142 10.19 14.99 1.76
N TRP A 143 11.10 14.18 1.24
CA TRP A 143 12.05 13.36 2.01
C TRP A 143 13.50 13.89 1.96
N LYS A 144 13.70 15.18 1.69
CA LYS A 144 15.03 15.79 1.54
C LYS A 144 15.90 15.68 2.81
N ASP A 145 15.26 15.69 3.99
CA ASP A 145 15.90 15.65 5.30
C ASP A 145 15.76 14.28 6.00
N ALA A 146 15.23 13.27 5.29
CA ALA A 146 15.07 11.93 5.84
C ALA A 146 16.42 11.19 5.93
N ASP A 147 16.54 10.24 6.86
CA ASP A 147 17.74 9.41 7.00
C ASP A 147 18.09 8.73 5.68
N THR A 148 19.35 8.90 5.25
CA THR A 148 19.78 8.50 3.91
C THR A 148 19.83 7.00 3.70
N ASP A 149 19.79 6.23 4.79
CA ASP A 149 19.88 4.78 4.76
C ASP A 149 18.55 4.07 4.53
N ILE A 150 17.42 4.80 4.63
CA ILE A 150 16.07 4.25 4.45
C ILE A 150 15.93 3.58 3.06
N PRO A 151 15.55 2.30 2.99
CA PRO A 151 15.54 1.54 1.74
C PRO A 151 14.71 2.16 0.61
N ILE A 152 13.52 2.67 0.91
CA ILE A 152 12.64 3.26 -0.13
C ILE A 152 13.23 4.54 -0.72
N LEU A 153 13.95 5.33 0.08
CA LEU A 153 14.61 6.55 -0.40
C LEU A 153 15.76 6.21 -1.37
N LYS A 154 16.58 5.22 -1.01
CA LYS A 154 17.65 4.71 -1.90
C LYS A 154 17.08 4.18 -3.21
N GLN A 155 16.01 3.39 -3.12
CA GLN A 155 15.38 2.81 -4.28
C GLN A 155 14.78 3.88 -5.20
N ALA A 156 14.06 4.87 -4.65
CA ALA A 156 13.48 5.96 -5.43
C ALA A 156 14.55 6.80 -6.15
N LYS A 157 15.68 7.11 -5.49
CA LYS A 157 16.81 7.82 -6.11
C LYS A 157 17.38 7.04 -7.31
N LEU A 158 17.57 5.73 -7.14
CA LEU A 158 18.09 4.84 -8.20
C LEU A 158 17.11 4.69 -9.37
N GLU A 159 15.81 4.56 -9.08
CA GLU A 159 14.77 4.45 -10.10
C GLU A 159 14.65 5.77 -10.88
N TYR A 160 14.63 6.91 -10.19
CA TYR A 160 14.59 8.24 -10.80
C TYR A 160 15.78 8.50 -11.73
N SER A 161 17.00 8.11 -11.33
CA SER A 161 18.21 8.32 -12.15
C SER A 161 18.23 7.47 -13.42
N LYS A 162 17.39 6.43 -13.51
CA LYS A 162 17.27 5.55 -14.68
C LYS A 162 16.15 5.96 -15.64
N LEU A 163 15.35 6.97 -15.28
CA LEU A 163 14.32 7.47 -16.19
C LEU A 163 14.96 8.18 -17.39
N PRO A 164 14.46 7.93 -18.61
CA PRO A 164 14.97 8.55 -19.84
C PRO A 164 14.77 10.07 -19.86
#